data_AF-A0A1Y1NCW3-F1
#
_entry.id   AF-A0A1Y1NCW3-F1
#
_cell.length_a   1.000
_cell.length_b   1.000
_cell.length_c   1.000
_cell.angle_alpha   90.00
_cell.angle_beta   90.00
_cell.angle_gamma   90.00
#
_symmetry.space_group_name_H-M   'P 1'
#
loop_
_entity.id
_entity.type
_entity.pdbx_description
1 polymer ?
#
loop_
_entity_poly.entity_id
_entity_poly.type
_entity_poly.pdbx_seq_one_letter_code
_entity_poly.pdbx_strand_id
1 'polypeptide(L)'
;HAFLDPASHRPTVKKLAKMTGGRAFSVRYRLVPQSPFPTSLLDCLIAYLMLLYPPPGAFHDPVKPEHIVISGDSAGGNLTMALIQVIVELNRLGQRITWHG
;
A
#
# COMPACT_ATOMS: atom_id res chain seq x y z
N HIS A 1 -8.20 -20.41 2.52
CA HIS A 1 -7.55 -20.16 1.23
C HIS A 1 -6.35 -19.24 1.47
N ALA A 2 -5.12 -19.71 1.27
CA ALA A 2 -3.89 -19.09 1.80
C ALA A 2 -2.88 -18.63 0.72
N PHE A 3 -3.25 -18.67 -0.55
CA PHE A 3 -2.37 -18.22 -1.63
C PHE A 3 -2.45 -16.68 -1.73
N LEU A 4 -1.28 -16.02 -1.79
CA LEU A 4 -1.15 -14.56 -1.90
C LEU A 4 -1.73 -13.76 -0.71
N ASP A 5 -1.78 -14.38 0.46
CA ASP A 5 -2.21 -13.75 1.71
C ASP A 5 -1.03 -13.01 2.38
N PRO A 6 -1.26 -11.89 3.11
CA PRO A 6 -0.21 -11.31 3.96
C PRO A 6 0.43 -12.32 4.92
N ALA A 7 -0.32 -13.31 5.40
CA ALA A 7 0.19 -14.37 6.26
C ALA A 7 1.29 -15.21 5.57
N SER A 8 1.17 -15.48 4.26
CA SER A 8 2.20 -16.25 3.53
C SER A 8 3.48 -15.44 3.33
N HIS A 9 3.41 -14.11 3.33
CA HIS A 9 4.56 -13.21 3.15
C HIS A 9 5.14 -12.70 4.48
N ARG A 10 4.49 -13.00 5.62
CA ARG A 10 4.87 -12.52 6.95
C ARG A 10 6.34 -12.77 7.31
N PRO A 11 6.96 -13.94 7.02
CA PRO A 11 8.38 -14.15 7.32
C PRO A 11 9.29 -13.15 6.59
N THR A 12 9.05 -12.94 5.30
CA THR A 12 9.80 -12.00 4.46
C THR A 12 9.63 -10.56 4.94
N VAL A 13 8.37 -10.16 5.18
CA VAL A 13 8.03 -8.81 5.65
C VAL A 13 8.64 -8.52 7.04
N LYS A 14 8.59 -9.50 7.95
CA LYS A 14 9.21 -9.38 9.29
C LYS A 14 10.72 -9.23 9.18
N LYS A 15 11.37 -9.99 8.29
CA LYS A 15 12.81 -9.88 8.05
C LYS A 15 13.16 -8.48 7.53
N LEU A 16 12.40 -7.97 6.57
CA LEU A 16 12.60 -6.63 6.00
C LEU A 16 12.48 -5.54 7.08
N ALA A 17 11.42 -5.57 7.89
CA ALA A 17 11.23 -4.62 9.00
C ALA A 17 12.41 -4.64 9.98
N LYS A 18 12.91 -5.83 10.33
CA LYS A 18 14.07 -5.97 11.21
C LYS A 18 15.35 -5.39 10.58
N MET A 19 15.55 -5.60 9.28
CA MET A 19 16.72 -5.11 8.55
C MET A 19 16.72 -3.58 8.38
N THR A 20 15.55 -2.98 8.18
CA THR A 20 15.42 -1.53 8.00
C THR A 20 15.30 -0.76 9.32
N GLY A 21 15.07 -1.45 10.43
CA GLY A 21 14.68 -0.82 11.70
C GLY A 21 13.31 -0.15 11.65
N GLY A 22 12.55 -0.38 10.57
CA GLY A 22 11.27 0.26 10.31
C GLY A 22 10.06 -0.60 10.71
N ARG A 23 8.88 -0.02 10.52
CA ARG A 23 7.61 -0.75 10.59
C ARG A 23 7.27 -1.30 9.21
N ALA A 24 6.51 -2.39 9.16
CA ALA A 24 5.98 -2.92 7.92
C ALA A 24 4.46 -2.95 7.93
N PHE A 25 3.88 -2.55 6.80
CA PHE A 25 2.45 -2.59 6.54
C PHE A 25 2.20 -3.44 5.29
N SER A 26 1.61 -4.61 5.47
CA SER A 26 1.35 -5.57 4.38
C SER A 26 -0.12 -5.53 3.99
N VAL A 27 -0.39 -5.07 2.77
CA VAL A 27 -1.74 -4.82 2.27
C VAL A 27 -2.37 -6.12 1.77
N ARG A 28 -3.53 -6.48 2.32
CA ARG A 28 -4.38 -7.56 1.82
C ARG A 28 -5.27 -7.02 0.69
N TYR A 29 -4.68 -6.75 -0.47
CA TYR A 29 -5.46 -6.26 -1.62
C TYR A 29 -6.33 -7.38 -2.21
N ARG A 30 -7.45 -7.00 -2.82
CA ARG A 30 -8.38 -7.94 -3.45
C ARG A 30 -7.76 -8.59 -4.69
N LEU A 31 -8.06 -9.87 -4.89
CA LEU A 31 -7.46 -10.71 -5.93
C LEU A 31 -8.40 -10.98 -7.10
N VAL A 32 -7.80 -11.21 -8.27
CA VAL A 32 -8.49 -11.76 -9.45
C VAL A 32 -8.71 -13.27 -9.29
N PRO A 33 -9.75 -13.85 -9.92
CA PRO A 33 -10.75 -13.22 -10.80
C PRO A 33 -11.90 -12.49 -10.09
N GLN A 34 -12.04 -12.62 -8.76
CA GLN A 34 -13.19 -12.08 -8.02
C GLN A 34 -13.24 -10.55 -8.01
N SER A 35 -12.09 -9.90 -8.15
CA SER A 35 -11.95 -8.45 -8.18
C SER A 35 -11.00 -8.04 -9.30
N PRO A 36 -11.51 -7.84 -10.53
CA PRO A 36 -10.70 -7.44 -11.67
C PRO A 36 -10.12 -6.03 -11.50
N PHE A 37 -9.21 -5.67 -12.41
CA PHE A 37 -8.69 -4.31 -12.51
C PHE A 37 -9.85 -3.28 -12.50
N PRO A 38 -9.71 -2.15 -11.77
CA PRO A 38 -8.53 -1.64 -11.06
C PRO A 38 -8.48 -1.97 -9.56
N THR A 39 -9.21 -2.98 -9.10
CA THR A 39 -9.53 -3.13 -7.67
C THR A 39 -8.32 -3.23 -6.74
N SER A 40 -7.32 -4.07 -7.06
CA SER A 40 -6.11 -4.21 -6.24
C SER A 40 -5.30 -2.91 -6.16
N LEU A 41 -5.31 -2.10 -7.24
CA LEU A 41 -4.62 -0.82 -7.29
C LEU A 41 -5.31 0.20 -6.40
N LEU A 42 -6.65 0.22 -6.39
CA LEU A 42 -7.42 1.07 -5.50
C LEU A 42 -7.20 0.70 -4.03
N ASP A 43 -7.13 -0.58 -3.70
CA ASP A 43 -6.83 -1.03 -2.32
C ASP A 43 -5.45 -0.53 -1.86
N CYS A 44 -4.45 -0.60 -2.74
CA CYS A 44 -3.11 -0.09 -2.44
C CYS A 44 -3.06 1.44 -2.34
N LEU A 45 -3.83 2.16 -3.15
CA LEU A 45 -3.95 3.62 -3.04
C LEU A 45 -4.63 4.03 -1.73
N ILE A 46 -5.73 3.36 -1.36
CA ILE A 46 -6.42 3.56 -0.07
C ILE A 46 -5.46 3.28 1.09
N ALA A 47 -4.70 2.18 1.02
CA ALA A 47 -3.70 1.82 2.01
C ALA A 47 -2.61 2.89 2.17
N TYR A 48 -2.14 3.47 1.06
CA TYR A 48 -1.20 4.59 1.09
C TYR A 48 -1.80 5.86 1.72
N LEU A 49 -3.03 6.22 1.35
CA LEU A 49 -3.71 7.39 1.91
C LEU A 49 -4.02 7.23 3.41
N MET A 50 -4.36 6.02 3.86
CA MET A 50 -4.54 5.69 5.28
C MET A 50 -3.25 5.88 6.09
N LEU A 51 -2.08 5.61 5.51
CA LEU A 51 -0.80 5.89 6.17
C LEU A 51 -0.55 7.39 6.34
N LEU A 52 -0.86 8.19 5.31
CA LEU A 52 -0.67 9.64 5.33
C LEU A 52 -1.70 10.36 6.19
N TYR A 53 -2.96 9.94 6.10
CA TYR A 53 -4.13 10.60 6.67
C TYR A 53 -5.00 9.58 7.41
N PRO A 54 -4.47 8.99 8.50
CA PRO A 54 -5.21 8.00 9.27
C PRO A 54 -6.52 8.58 9.83
N PRO A 55 -7.61 7.80 9.87
CA PRO A 55 -8.86 8.21 10.48
C PRO A 55 -8.69 8.36 12.00
N PRO A 56 -9.59 9.10 12.68
CA PRO A 56 -9.59 9.18 14.14
C PRO A 56 -9.61 7.79 14.79
N GLY A 57 -8.72 7.58 15.77
CA GLY A 57 -8.60 6.31 16.48
C GLY A 57 -7.78 5.23 15.78
N ALA A 58 -7.09 5.55 14.67
CA ALA A 58 -6.17 4.63 14.02
C ALA A 58 -5.02 4.19 14.96
N PHE A 59 -4.46 3.00 14.69
CA PHE A 59 -3.36 2.42 15.45
C PHE A 59 -1.99 3.09 15.22
N HIS A 60 -1.94 4.16 14.42
CA HIS A 60 -0.71 4.87 14.11
C HIS A 60 -0.98 6.36 13.85
N ASP A 61 0.03 7.17 14.13
CA ASP A 61 0.07 8.57 13.73
C ASP A 61 0.27 8.72 12.21
N PRO A 62 -0.08 9.88 11.63
CA PRO A 62 0.24 10.23 10.25
C PRO A 62 1.71 9.96 9.91
N VAL A 63 1.96 9.23 8.82
CA VAL A 63 3.30 8.94 8.32
C VAL A 63 3.62 9.94 7.22
N LYS A 64 4.79 10.61 7.31
CA LYS A 64 5.22 11.53 6.26
C LYS A 64 5.55 10.77 4.97
N PRO A 65 5.21 11.30 3.77
CA PRO A 65 5.49 10.63 2.50
C PRO A 65 6.94 10.20 2.33
N GLU A 66 7.90 11.04 2.74
CA GLU A 66 9.34 10.77 2.65
C GLU A 66 9.83 9.61 3.54
N HIS A 67 8.99 9.13 4.46
CA HIS A 67 9.27 7.98 5.32
C HIS A 67 8.60 6.69 4.83
N ILE A 68 7.93 6.71 3.68
CA ILE A 68 7.22 5.56 3.13
C ILE A 68 8.02 4.97 1.96
N VAL A 69 8.28 3.66 2.04
CA VAL A 69 8.82 2.87 0.94
C VAL A 69 7.77 1.86 0.52
N ILE A 70 7.48 1.80 -0.79
CA ILE A 70 6.53 0.84 -1.37
C ILE A 70 7.34 -0.29 -2.02
N SER A 71 6.93 -1.54 -1.77
CA SER A 71 7.64 -2.71 -2.27
C SER A 71 6.67 -3.87 -2.53
N GLY A 72 6.98 -4.67 -3.55
CA GLY A 72 6.29 -5.92 -3.87
C GLY A 72 7.10 -6.75 -4.86
N ASP A 73 6.82 -8.05 -4.90
CA ASP A 73 7.45 -9.02 -5.80
C ASP A 73 6.45 -9.56 -6.82
N SER A 74 6.93 -10.01 -7.99
CA SER A 74 6.09 -10.57 -9.06
C SER A 74 4.91 -9.64 -9.42
N ALA A 75 3.65 -10.10 -9.33
CA ALA A 75 2.46 -9.28 -9.51
C ALA A 75 2.39 -8.08 -8.55
N GLY A 76 2.90 -8.20 -7.33
CA GLY A 76 3.02 -7.11 -6.36
C GLY A 76 4.03 -6.04 -6.77
N GLY A 77 5.07 -6.43 -7.52
CA GLY A 77 6.03 -5.48 -8.12
C GLY A 77 5.38 -4.63 -9.21
N ASN A 78 4.56 -5.25 -10.08
CA ASN A 78 3.76 -4.52 -11.05
C ASN A 78 2.78 -3.56 -10.36
N LEU A 79 2.11 -4.01 -9.29
CA LEU A 79 1.18 -3.19 -8.52
C LEU A 79 1.88 -1.99 -7.84
N THR A 80 3.10 -2.21 -7.34
CA THR A 80 3.95 -1.14 -6.78
C THR A 80 4.25 -0.07 -7.82
N MET A 81 4.69 -0.46 -9.02
CA MET A 81 4.99 0.50 -10.08
C MET A 81 3.74 1.26 -10.55
N ALA A 82 2.60 0.56 -10.67
CA ALA A 82 1.32 1.17 -11.03
C ALA A 82 0.84 2.19 -9.97
N LEU A 83 1.00 1.88 -8.68
CA LEU A 83 0.67 2.84 -7.61
C LEU A 83 1.57 4.08 -7.65
N ILE A 84 2.87 3.90 -7.85
CA ILE A 84 3.81 5.03 -7.96
C ILE A 84 3.42 5.93 -9.15
N GLN A 85 3.09 5.34 -10.31
CA GLN A 85 2.60 6.06 -11.48
C GLN A 85 1.35 6.91 -11.14
N VAL A 86 0.37 6.33 -10.44
CA VAL A 86 -0.82 7.06 -9.99
C VAL A 86 -0.45 8.24 -9.08
N ILE A 87 0.39 8.02 -8.06
CA ILE A 87 0.78 9.08 -7.12
C ILE A 87 1.53 10.21 -7.85
N VAL A 88 2.47 9.87 -8.74
CA VAL A 88 3.22 10.84 -9.54
C VAL A 88 2.27 11.64 -10.43
N GLU A 89 1.32 10.97 -11.09
CA GLU A 89 0.38 11.65 -11.98
C GLU A 89 -0.55 12.59 -11.23
N LEU A 90 -1.07 12.18 -10.07
CA LEU A 90 -1.89 13.04 -9.21
C LEU A 90 -1.13 14.29 -8.77
N ASN A 91 0.14 14.13 -8.39
CA ASN A 91 1.02 15.25 -8.07
C ASN A 91 1.27 16.16 -9.28
N ARG A 92 1.53 15.57 -10.46
CA ARG A 92 1.78 16.30 -11.72
C ARG A 92 0.58 17.14 -12.15
N LEU A 93 -0.63 16.60 -12.01
CA LEU A 93 -1.87 17.29 -12.35
C LEU A 93 -2.26 18.37 -11.32
N GLY A 94 -1.59 18.40 -10.15
CA GLY A 94 -1.95 19.31 -9.06
C GLY A 94 -3.37 19.06 -8.53
N GLN A 95 -3.93 17.86 -8.75
CA GLN A 95 -5.28 17.54 -8.35
C GLN A 95 -5.36 17.43 -6.83
N ARG A 96 -6.22 18.23 -6.22
CA ARG A 96 -6.59 18.06 -4.82
C ARG A 96 -7.67 17.00 -4.71
N ILE A 97 -7.30 15.87 -4.11
CA ILE A 97 -8.25 14.82 -3.76
C ILE A 97 -8.79 15.12 -2.37
N THR A 98 -10.11 15.11 -2.21
CA THR A 98 -10.71 15.15 -0.89
C THR A 98 -10.71 13.73 -0.32
N TRP A 99 -10.05 13.55 0.82
CA TRP A 99 -9.96 12.27 1.53
C TRP A 99 -10.83 12.31 2.77
N HIS A 100 -11.71 11.32 2.95
CA HIS A 100 -12.69 11.29 4.04
C HIS A 100 -12.40 10.22 5.11
N GLY A 101 -11.31 9.47 4.97
CA GLY A 101 -11.04 8.29 5.80
C GLY A 101 -11.76 7.07 5.24
#